data_AF-A0A7C1CNG9-F1
#
_entry.id   AF-A0A7C1CNG9-F1
#
_cell.length_a   1.000
_cell.length_b   1.000
_cell.length_c   1.000
_cell.angle_alpha   90.00
_cell.angle_beta   90.00
_cell.angle_gamma   90.00
#
_symmetry.space_group_name_H-M   'P 1'
#
loop_
_entity.id
_entity.type
_entity.pdbx_description
1 polymer ?
#
loop_
_entity_poly.entity_id
_entity_poly.type
_entity_poly.pdbx_seq_one_letter_code
_entity_poly.pdbx_strand_id
1 'polypeptide(L)'
;MAMFWIAITGIMLTVAAAPVDVILDTDLGSDIDDTWALLQMLGTPELNPKLIVTAAHNTPLKTRLVAKILEAVGRADVPLGTGKKTADKSINQEAWLDNYSLDNYPGVVHEDGVQVMIDMVMAAERPITICAIGPVTNLGEALRREPAIADKARVVLMAGSIHIGYGGNPEPCPEWNVRCDVDAFKAVFAAPWDITIAPLDSCGTLQLQGDDYRKVAQSEAAAAQTVIANYNAWKNRRHYAEDSTSVLFDTVAIYLAHGVSGISEGISGTVPSRSARLEGISEGISGTVPSRSARLGQSLKCPLLELETLPLVVTDDGMTVIDEAKGRPVHCALRWKDEAAFKAHLIETITR
;
A
#
# COMPACT_ATOMS: atom_id res chain seq x y z
N MET A 1 -35.16 48.88 -30.81
CA MET A 1 -35.14 47.61 -30.04
C MET A 1 -33.69 47.22 -29.85
N ALA A 2 -33.14 47.42 -28.65
CA ALA A 2 -31.78 46.99 -28.31
C ALA A 2 -31.87 45.58 -27.69
N MET A 3 -31.24 44.60 -28.32
CA MET A 3 -31.10 43.24 -27.78
C MET A 3 -29.89 43.21 -26.85
N PHE A 4 -30.12 42.96 -25.56
CA PHE A 4 -29.08 42.60 -24.61
C PHE A 4 -28.79 41.10 -24.73
N TRP A 5 -27.54 40.74 -25.02
CA TRP A 5 -27.05 39.38 -24.88
C TRP A 5 -26.48 39.21 -23.48
N ILE A 6 -27.11 38.36 -22.67
CA ILE A 6 -26.56 37.92 -21.38
C ILE A 6 -25.64 36.73 -21.70
N ALA A 7 -24.32 36.94 -21.60
CA ALA A 7 -23.34 35.87 -21.64
C ALA A 7 -23.37 35.15 -20.28
N ILE A 8 -23.85 33.91 -20.27
CA ILE A 8 -23.71 33.01 -19.11
C ILE A 8 -22.35 32.34 -19.24
N THR A 9 -21.36 32.85 -18.52
CA THR A 9 -20.09 32.16 -18.30
C THR A 9 -20.32 31.01 -17.31
N GLY A 10 -20.40 29.78 -17.84
CA GLY A 10 -20.45 28.57 -17.03
C GLY A 10 -19.13 28.40 -16.28
N ILE A 11 -19.17 28.53 -14.95
CA ILE A 11 -18.07 28.14 -14.06
C ILE A 11 -18.05 26.62 -14.04
N MET A 12 -17.06 25.99 -14.69
CA MET A 12 -16.76 24.58 -14.47
C MET A 12 -16.20 24.43 -13.04
N LEU A 13 -17.03 23.95 -12.13
CA LEU A 13 -16.57 23.44 -10.85
C LEU A 13 -15.90 22.09 -11.09
N THR A 14 -14.58 22.06 -11.04
CA THR A 14 -13.82 20.81 -10.91
C THR A 14 -14.03 20.27 -9.52
N VAL A 15 -14.90 19.26 -9.38
CA VAL A 15 -15.01 18.48 -8.15
C VAL A 15 -13.72 17.65 -8.03
N ALA A 16 -12.89 17.94 -7.04
CA ALA A 16 -11.74 17.10 -6.73
C ALA A 16 -12.24 15.68 -6.39
N ALA A 17 -11.57 14.66 -6.93
CA ALA A 17 -11.93 13.28 -6.64
C ALA A 17 -11.84 13.02 -5.12
N ALA A 18 -12.80 12.26 -4.57
CA ALA A 18 -12.77 11.89 -3.17
C ALA A 18 -11.51 11.05 -2.86
N PRO A 19 -10.87 11.23 -1.69
CA PRO A 19 -9.72 10.43 -1.29
C PRO A 19 -9.98 8.92 -1.37
N VAL A 20 -8.90 8.16 -1.55
CA VAL A 20 -8.92 6.68 -1.57
C VAL A 20 -8.87 6.17 -0.14
N ASP A 21 -9.89 5.42 0.26
CA ASP A 21 -9.89 4.71 1.54
C ASP A 21 -8.80 3.62 1.50
N VAL A 22 -7.88 3.69 2.46
CA VAL A 22 -6.71 2.80 2.52
C VAL A 22 -6.58 2.13 3.89
N ILE A 23 -6.28 0.83 3.88
CA ILE A 23 -5.82 0.08 5.04
C ILE A 23 -4.35 -0.23 4.83
N LEU A 24 -3.51 0.13 5.80
CA LEU A 24 -2.09 -0.19 5.77
C LEU A 24 -1.84 -1.50 6.52
N ASP A 25 -1.19 -2.46 5.88
CA ASP A 25 -0.66 -3.68 6.50
C ASP A 25 0.87 -3.60 6.48
N THR A 26 1.49 -3.43 7.64
CA THR A 26 2.90 -3.01 7.74
C THR A 26 3.66 -3.86 8.74
N ASP A 27 4.90 -4.20 8.43
CA ASP A 27 5.77 -4.92 9.35
C ASP A 27 6.78 -3.99 10.05
N LEU A 28 6.42 -2.70 10.17
CA LEU A 28 7.15 -1.64 10.88
C LEU A 28 7.80 -2.12 12.17
N GLY A 29 9.11 -1.96 12.23
CA GLY A 29 9.96 -2.47 13.31
C GLY A 29 11.00 -3.48 12.82
N SER A 30 10.90 -3.93 11.56
CA SER A 30 11.94 -4.69 10.86
C SER A 30 12.95 -3.73 10.22
N ASP A 31 12.59 -3.08 9.12
CA ASP A 31 13.38 -2.01 8.51
C ASP A 31 12.79 -0.64 8.92
N ILE A 32 13.46 0.44 8.53
CA ILE A 32 13.04 1.81 8.85
C ILE A 32 12.13 2.41 7.80
N ASP A 33 12.13 1.90 6.56
CA ASP A 33 11.35 2.46 5.46
C ASP A 33 9.83 2.34 5.65
N ASP A 34 9.33 1.37 6.42
CA ASP A 34 7.92 1.36 6.86
C ASP A 34 7.55 2.65 7.61
N THR A 35 8.45 3.22 8.43
CA THR A 35 8.19 4.48 9.12
C THR A 35 8.07 5.63 8.11
N TRP A 36 8.92 5.65 7.08
CA TRP A 36 8.83 6.63 6.00
C TRP A 36 7.52 6.49 5.22
N ALA A 37 7.13 5.26 4.88
CA ALA A 37 5.89 4.94 4.18
C ALA A 37 4.65 5.30 4.98
N LEU A 38 4.61 4.99 6.28
CA LEU A 38 3.51 5.39 7.17
C LEU A 38 3.34 6.91 7.19
N LEU A 39 4.43 7.67 7.37
CA LEU A 39 4.33 9.13 7.44
C LEU A 39 4.02 9.77 6.09
N GLN A 40 4.51 9.21 4.98
CA GLN A 40 4.07 9.58 3.64
C GLN A 40 2.55 9.40 3.52
N MET A 41 2.02 8.23 3.87
CA MET A 41 0.59 7.93 3.78
C MET A 41 -0.25 8.93 4.58
N LEU A 42 0.17 9.26 5.80
CA LEU A 42 -0.53 10.21 6.66
C LEU A 42 -0.49 11.64 6.13
N GLY A 43 0.55 12.01 5.37
CA GLY A 43 0.73 13.31 4.74
C GLY A 43 0.14 13.44 3.32
N THR A 44 -0.27 12.33 2.70
CA THR A 44 -0.88 12.30 1.36
C THR A 44 -2.39 12.59 1.43
N PRO A 45 -2.87 13.76 0.98
CA PRO A 45 -4.29 14.13 1.09
C PRO A 45 -5.22 13.30 0.19
N GLU A 46 -4.68 12.65 -0.84
CA GLU A 46 -5.40 11.73 -1.71
C GLU A 46 -5.70 10.39 -1.03
N LEU A 47 -5.09 10.10 0.12
CA LEU A 47 -5.30 8.88 0.90
C LEU A 47 -6.11 9.18 2.16
N ASN A 48 -7.03 8.28 2.48
CA ASN A 48 -7.84 8.31 3.68
C ASN A 48 -7.58 7.06 4.53
N PRO A 49 -6.61 7.11 5.47
CA PRO A 49 -6.26 5.98 6.31
C PRO A 49 -7.45 5.53 7.17
N LYS A 50 -7.88 4.28 7.02
CA LYS A 50 -9.00 3.69 7.76
C LYS A 50 -8.56 2.81 8.91
N LEU A 51 -7.43 2.13 8.75
CA LEU A 51 -6.88 1.18 9.70
C LEU A 51 -5.40 0.97 9.39
N ILE A 52 -4.59 0.80 10.43
CA ILE A 52 -3.22 0.31 10.30
C ILE A 52 -3.13 -1.02 11.05
N VAL A 53 -2.71 -2.07 10.36
CA VAL A 53 -2.55 -3.43 10.91
C VAL A 53 -1.08 -3.82 10.90
N THR A 54 -0.57 -4.28 12.03
CA THR A 54 0.82 -4.74 12.12
C THR A 54 0.97 -6.19 11.69
N ALA A 55 2.02 -6.48 10.92
CA ALA A 55 2.27 -7.78 10.33
C ALA A 55 3.61 -8.37 10.78
N ALA A 56 3.67 -9.70 10.74
CA ALA A 56 4.84 -10.54 10.95
C ALA A 56 5.58 -10.37 12.29
N HIS A 57 6.25 -11.46 12.68
CA HIS A 57 7.05 -11.52 13.90
C HIS A 57 6.24 -11.09 15.13
N ASN A 58 6.74 -10.16 15.95
CA ASN A 58 6.15 -9.78 17.22
C ASN A 58 5.17 -8.62 17.05
N THR A 59 3.98 -8.89 16.50
CA THR A 59 2.97 -7.87 16.18
C THR A 59 2.49 -7.05 17.39
N PRO A 60 2.36 -7.57 18.63
CA PRO A 60 2.09 -6.71 19.79
C PRO A 60 3.16 -5.64 20.02
N LEU A 61 4.45 -6.01 19.90
CA LEU A 61 5.56 -5.08 20.05
C LEU A 61 5.58 -4.04 18.92
N LYS A 62 5.32 -4.47 17.68
CA LYS A 62 5.20 -3.56 16.52
C LYS A 62 4.01 -2.61 16.67
N THR A 63 2.87 -3.09 17.17
CA THR A 63 1.68 -2.24 17.42
C THR A 63 1.99 -1.12 18.39
N ARG A 64 2.77 -1.42 19.43
CA ARG A 64 3.25 -0.43 20.40
C ARG A 64 4.18 0.61 19.78
N LEU A 65 5.00 0.21 18.81
CA LEU A 65 5.85 1.13 18.05
C LEU A 65 5.03 2.04 17.11
N VAL A 66 4.08 1.48 16.37
CA VAL A 66 3.17 2.25 15.51
C VAL A 66 2.34 3.24 16.33
N ALA A 67 1.80 2.82 17.48
CA ALA A 67 1.07 3.70 18.40
C ALA A 67 1.90 4.92 18.82
N LYS A 68 3.16 4.71 19.22
CA LYS A 68 4.08 5.81 19.58
C LYS A 68 4.32 6.76 18.40
N ILE A 69 4.47 6.24 17.18
CA ILE A 69 4.65 7.07 15.98
C ILE A 69 3.39 7.90 15.72
N LEU A 70 2.20 7.28 15.74
CA LEU A 70 0.94 7.99 15.53
C LEU A 70 0.69 9.07 16.57
N GLU A 71 0.96 8.80 17.84
CA GLU A 71 0.85 9.79 18.91
C GLU A 71 1.80 10.97 18.68
N ALA A 72 3.07 10.69 18.33
CA ALA A 72 4.09 11.72 18.09
C ALA A 72 3.72 12.68 16.94
N VAL A 73 2.97 12.21 15.94
CA VAL A 73 2.53 13.03 14.80
C VAL A 73 1.07 13.48 14.90
N GLY A 74 0.42 13.29 16.06
CA GLY A 74 -0.95 13.75 16.30
C GLY A 74 -2.01 13.01 15.46
N ARG A 75 -1.75 11.76 15.06
CA ARG A 75 -2.61 10.94 14.21
C ARG A 75 -3.19 9.71 14.92
N ALA A 76 -3.44 9.82 16.23
CA ALA A 76 -4.13 8.79 17.00
C ALA A 76 -5.62 8.63 16.64
N ASP A 77 -6.14 9.42 15.68
CA ASP A 77 -7.46 9.26 15.07
C ASP A 77 -7.57 7.99 14.21
N VAL A 78 -6.45 7.48 13.70
CA VAL A 78 -6.43 6.27 12.86
C VAL A 78 -6.43 5.02 13.76
N PRO A 79 -7.44 4.13 13.66
CA PRO A 79 -7.45 2.89 14.43
C PRO A 79 -6.26 1.99 14.13
N LEU A 80 -5.77 1.30 15.16
CA LEU A 80 -4.73 0.29 15.08
C LEU A 80 -5.29 -1.11 15.25
N GLY A 81 -4.74 -2.06 14.52
CA GLY A 81 -5.01 -3.49 14.68
C GLY A 81 -3.72 -4.27 14.92
N THR A 82 -3.69 -5.10 15.96
CA THR A 82 -2.64 -6.09 16.12
C THR A 82 -2.91 -7.23 15.15
N GLY A 83 -2.01 -7.46 14.18
CA GLY A 83 -2.17 -8.58 13.25
C GLY A 83 -1.54 -9.87 13.76
N LYS A 84 -1.38 -10.83 12.85
CA LYS A 84 -0.92 -12.19 13.18
C LYS A 84 0.55 -12.21 13.61
N LYS A 85 0.78 -12.61 14.85
CA LYS A 85 2.11 -12.87 15.39
C LYS A 85 2.68 -14.15 14.77
N THR A 86 3.84 -14.06 14.10
CA THR A 86 4.48 -15.24 13.48
C THR A 86 5.76 -15.68 14.19
N ALA A 87 6.37 -14.83 15.02
CA ALA A 87 7.54 -15.18 15.83
C ALA A 87 7.79 -14.15 16.95
N ASP A 88 8.52 -14.53 17.99
CA ASP A 88 8.99 -13.63 19.06
C ASP A 88 10.35 -12.99 18.70
N LYS A 89 10.39 -12.14 17.66
CA LYS A 89 11.58 -11.35 17.33
C LYS A 89 11.53 -9.95 17.94
N SER A 90 12.68 -9.45 18.38
CA SER A 90 12.85 -8.02 18.73
C SER A 90 12.68 -7.14 17.50
N ILE A 91 12.33 -5.88 17.72
CA ILE A 91 12.33 -4.84 16.68
C ILE A 91 13.69 -4.11 16.60
N ASN A 92 13.95 -3.47 15.47
CA ASN A 92 15.18 -2.72 15.22
C ASN A 92 15.12 -1.26 15.69
N GLN A 93 13.94 -0.76 16.06
CA GLN A 93 13.71 0.57 16.62
C GLN A 93 13.41 0.53 18.14
N GLU A 94 13.85 -0.52 18.83
CA GLU A 94 13.59 -0.74 20.26
C GLU A 94 14.09 0.41 21.16
N ALA A 95 15.26 0.97 20.83
CA ALA A 95 15.81 2.12 21.53
C ALA A 95 14.92 3.37 21.40
N TRP A 96 14.24 3.54 20.26
CA TRP A 96 13.27 4.61 20.08
C TRP A 96 11.97 4.32 20.80
N LEU A 97 11.51 3.06 20.82
CA LEU A 97 10.30 2.66 21.52
C LEU A 97 10.40 2.95 23.03
N ASP A 98 11.56 2.67 23.63
CA ASP A 98 11.86 2.89 25.05
C ASP A 98 10.78 2.22 25.94
N ASN A 99 10.35 2.90 27.01
CA ASN A 99 9.35 2.41 27.96
C ASN A 99 7.90 2.71 27.57
N TYR A 100 7.63 3.14 26.34
CA TYR A 100 6.30 3.55 25.89
C TYR A 100 5.26 2.44 26.10
N SER A 101 4.18 2.74 26.84
CA SER A 101 3.09 1.78 27.09
C SER A 101 1.90 2.05 26.18
N LEU A 102 1.31 0.98 25.63
CA LEU A 102 0.02 1.06 24.92
C LEU A 102 -1.10 1.59 25.81
N ASP A 103 -1.01 1.42 27.13
CA ASP A 103 -2.03 1.90 28.08
C ASP A 103 -2.19 3.43 28.06
N ASN A 104 -1.17 4.15 27.59
CA ASN A 104 -1.18 5.61 27.46
C ASN A 104 -1.67 6.08 26.09
N TYR A 105 -1.83 5.18 25.12
CA TYR A 105 -2.19 5.56 23.76
C TYR A 105 -3.66 6.01 23.72
N PRO A 106 -3.96 7.24 23.23
CA PRO A 106 -5.33 7.77 23.25
C PRO A 106 -6.21 7.23 22.12
N GLY A 107 -5.64 6.55 21.14
CA GLY A 107 -6.35 6.00 19.98
C GLY A 107 -6.92 4.60 20.23
N VAL A 108 -7.71 4.12 19.26
CA VAL A 108 -8.30 2.78 19.32
C VAL A 108 -7.27 1.73 18.91
N VAL A 109 -7.11 0.68 19.72
CA VAL A 109 -6.31 -0.50 19.41
C VAL A 109 -7.18 -1.74 19.47
N HIS A 110 -7.24 -2.47 18.36
CA HIS A 110 -7.94 -3.74 18.23
C HIS A 110 -6.95 -4.90 18.39
N GLU A 111 -7.32 -5.89 19.20
CA GLU A 111 -6.49 -7.10 19.39
C GLU A 111 -6.45 -7.99 18.15
N ASP A 112 -7.55 -8.06 17.38
CA ASP A 112 -7.63 -8.80 16.12
C ASP A 112 -7.78 -7.83 14.94
N GLY A 113 -6.65 -7.26 14.52
CA GLY A 113 -6.60 -6.33 13.39
C GLY A 113 -7.01 -6.97 12.06
N VAL A 114 -6.80 -8.29 11.90
CA VAL A 114 -7.20 -9.01 10.69
C VAL A 114 -8.73 -9.09 10.60
N GLN A 115 -9.42 -9.36 11.71
CA GLN A 115 -10.88 -9.35 11.71
C GLN A 115 -11.44 -7.96 11.41
N VAL A 116 -10.87 -6.91 12.00
CA VAL A 116 -11.31 -5.53 11.74
C VAL A 116 -11.09 -5.14 10.28
N MET A 117 -9.97 -5.55 9.66
CA MET A 117 -9.74 -5.37 8.23
C MET A 117 -10.83 -6.04 7.39
N ILE A 118 -11.17 -7.31 7.68
CA ILE A 118 -12.25 -8.03 7.00
C ILE A 118 -13.57 -7.27 7.15
N ASP A 119 -13.96 -6.92 8.38
CA ASP A 119 -15.23 -6.28 8.67
C ASP A 119 -15.36 -4.94 7.93
N MET A 120 -14.29 -4.13 7.92
CA MET A 120 -14.26 -2.85 7.20
C MET A 120 -14.41 -3.04 5.69
N VAL A 121 -13.67 -3.97 5.08
CA VAL A 121 -13.74 -4.22 3.64
C VAL A 121 -15.12 -4.77 3.25
N MET A 122 -15.66 -5.70 4.03
CA MET A 122 -16.94 -6.32 3.73
C MET A 122 -18.12 -5.36 3.90
N ALA A 123 -18.01 -4.39 4.81
CA ALA A 123 -19.01 -3.35 5.02
C ALA A 123 -18.91 -2.16 4.05
N ALA A 124 -17.78 -2.01 3.33
CA ALA A 124 -17.56 -0.87 2.45
C ALA A 124 -18.48 -0.90 1.21
N GLU A 125 -19.04 0.26 0.86
CA GLU A 125 -19.86 0.44 -0.35
C GLU A 125 -19.01 0.53 -1.63
N ARG A 126 -17.77 1.01 -1.48
CA ARG A 126 -16.76 1.12 -2.54
C ARG A 126 -15.54 0.28 -2.16
N PRO A 127 -14.78 -0.24 -3.14
CA PRO A 127 -13.58 -1.00 -2.84
C PRO A 127 -12.59 -0.19 -2.00
N ILE A 128 -12.07 -0.82 -0.94
CA ILE A 128 -10.97 -0.31 -0.13
C ILE A 128 -9.64 -0.78 -0.74
N THR A 129 -8.63 0.07 -0.70
CA THR A 129 -7.26 -0.33 -1.05
C THR A 129 -6.57 -0.89 0.20
N ILE A 130 -6.15 -2.15 0.17
CA ILE A 130 -5.25 -2.72 1.17
C ILE A 130 -3.82 -2.55 0.64
N CYS A 131 -3.03 -1.71 1.30
CA CYS A 131 -1.62 -1.52 0.98
C CYS A 131 -0.78 -2.35 1.96
N ALA A 132 -0.20 -3.45 1.51
CA ALA A 132 0.64 -4.31 2.32
C ALA A 132 2.11 -4.10 1.97
N ILE A 133 2.88 -3.60 2.93
CA ILE A 133 4.30 -3.27 2.78
C ILE A 133 5.22 -4.23 3.52
N GLY A 134 4.65 -5.24 4.19
CA GLY A 134 5.37 -6.37 4.77
C GLY A 134 4.95 -7.73 4.20
N PRO A 135 5.32 -8.85 4.86
CA PRO A 135 4.84 -10.17 4.49
C PRO A 135 3.31 -10.26 4.57
N VAL A 136 2.67 -10.83 3.54
CA VAL A 136 1.20 -10.83 3.39
C VAL A 136 0.48 -11.89 4.26
N THR A 137 1.06 -12.30 5.38
CA THR A 137 0.48 -13.28 6.31
C THR A 137 -0.93 -12.86 6.77
N ASN A 138 -1.15 -11.58 7.05
CA ASN A 138 -2.45 -11.05 7.44
C ASN A 138 -3.48 -11.17 6.30
N LEU A 139 -3.10 -10.89 5.06
CA LEU A 139 -3.98 -11.04 3.90
C LEU A 139 -4.28 -12.52 3.61
N GLY A 140 -3.30 -13.41 3.77
CA GLY A 140 -3.50 -14.85 3.69
C GLY A 140 -4.47 -15.36 4.75
N GLU A 141 -4.37 -14.85 5.97
CA GLU A 141 -5.32 -15.14 7.05
C GLU A 141 -6.70 -14.53 6.76
N ALA A 142 -6.78 -13.33 6.18
CA ALA A 142 -8.03 -12.70 5.79
C ALA A 142 -8.76 -13.52 4.72
N LEU A 143 -8.06 -13.96 3.67
CA LEU A 143 -8.61 -14.87 2.66
C LEU A 143 -9.10 -16.19 3.25
N ARG A 144 -8.37 -16.74 4.23
CA ARG A 144 -8.75 -17.99 4.89
C ARG A 144 -10.05 -17.84 5.68
N ARG A 145 -10.27 -16.67 6.31
CA ARG A 145 -11.46 -16.38 7.13
C ARG A 145 -12.66 -15.96 6.28
N GLU A 146 -12.42 -15.11 5.28
CA GLU A 146 -13.44 -14.51 4.41
C GLU A 146 -12.91 -14.39 2.97
N PRO A 147 -13.02 -15.45 2.15
CA PRO A 147 -12.53 -15.43 0.78
C PRO A 147 -13.14 -14.33 -0.10
N ALA A 148 -14.37 -13.89 0.17
CA ALA A 148 -15.05 -12.85 -0.61
C ALA A 148 -14.44 -11.46 -0.43
N ILE A 149 -13.51 -11.27 0.52
CA ILE A 149 -12.75 -10.02 0.68
C ILE A 149 -12.01 -9.63 -0.61
N ALA A 150 -11.55 -10.63 -1.38
CA ALA A 150 -10.83 -10.42 -2.63
C ALA A 150 -11.69 -9.77 -3.72
N ASP A 151 -13.01 -9.92 -3.67
CA ASP A 151 -13.92 -9.28 -4.63
C ASP A 151 -14.23 -7.82 -4.25
N LYS A 152 -13.90 -7.41 -3.02
CA LYS A 152 -14.22 -6.09 -2.46
C LYS A 152 -13.02 -5.20 -2.17
N ALA A 153 -11.80 -5.73 -2.30
CA ALA A 153 -10.58 -4.97 -2.09
C ALA A 153 -9.70 -4.94 -3.34
N ARG A 154 -8.99 -3.82 -3.50
CA ARG A 154 -7.79 -3.74 -4.32
C ARG A 154 -6.59 -3.93 -3.41
N VAL A 155 -5.55 -4.60 -3.90
CA VAL A 155 -4.32 -4.84 -3.15
C VAL A 155 -3.15 -4.13 -3.82
N VAL A 156 -2.36 -3.42 -3.03
CA VAL A 156 -1.09 -2.82 -3.43
C VAL A 156 0.02 -3.38 -2.54
N LEU A 157 1.05 -3.98 -3.13
CA LEU A 157 2.11 -4.66 -2.38
C LEU A 157 3.48 -4.02 -2.60
N MET A 158 4.30 -3.89 -1.57
CA MET A 158 5.75 -3.87 -1.76
C MET A 158 6.21 -5.33 -1.78
N ALA A 159 6.45 -5.85 -2.99
CA ALA A 159 6.74 -7.27 -3.16
C ALA A 159 7.39 -7.58 -4.51
N GLY A 160 8.25 -8.59 -4.48
CA GLY A 160 8.78 -9.23 -5.68
C GLY A 160 10.01 -8.55 -6.28
N SER A 161 10.69 -9.32 -7.12
CA SER A 161 11.89 -8.97 -7.86
C SER A 161 11.73 -9.64 -9.22
N ILE A 162 11.47 -8.85 -10.27
CA ILE A 162 11.00 -9.40 -11.56
C ILE A 162 12.17 -9.47 -12.54
N HIS A 163 12.82 -8.34 -12.81
CA HIS A 163 13.99 -8.26 -13.69
C HIS A 163 15.26 -7.88 -12.95
N ILE A 164 15.14 -7.28 -11.75
CA ILE A 164 16.28 -6.77 -10.97
C ILE A 164 16.16 -7.21 -9.50
N GLY A 165 17.28 -7.61 -8.91
CA GLY A 165 17.43 -7.93 -7.49
C GLY A 165 17.87 -6.76 -6.62
N TYR A 166 18.10 -7.03 -5.33
CA TYR A 166 18.51 -6.00 -4.36
C TYR A 166 19.74 -5.19 -4.81
N GLY A 167 19.70 -3.87 -4.57
CA GLY A 167 20.79 -2.96 -4.87
C GLY A 167 21.05 -2.78 -6.39
N GLY A 168 20.08 -3.10 -7.24
CA GLY A 168 20.23 -3.02 -8.68
C GLY A 168 20.94 -4.22 -9.31
N ASN A 169 20.97 -5.37 -8.62
CA ASN A 169 21.57 -6.58 -9.17
C ASN A 169 20.82 -7.01 -10.45
N PRO A 170 21.50 -7.25 -11.58
CA PRO A 170 20.83 -7.66 -12.82
C PRO A 170 20.14 -9.03 -12.74
N GLU A 171 20.40 -9.82 -11.69
CA GLU A 171 19.72 -11.09 -11.45
C GLU A 171 18.60 -10.91 -10.39
N PRO A 172 17.34 -11.28 -10.72
CA PRO A 172 16.26 -11.33 -9.74
C PRO A 172 16.55 -12.31 -8.61
N CYS A 173 15.93 -12.08 -7.45
CA CYS A 173 16.12 -12.93 -6.28
C CYS A 173 14.81 -13.09 -5.48
N PRO A 174 14.75 -14.01 -4.50
CA PRO A 174 13.63 -14.07 -3.58
C PRO A 174 13.58 -12.79 -2.76
N GLU A 175 12.63 -11.92 -3.09
CA GLU A 175 12.36 -10.69 -2.33
C GLU A 175 11.88 -11.07 -0.91
N TRP A 176 12.29 -10.29 0.08
CA TRP A 176 12.17 -10.60 1.50
C TRP A 176 10.73 -10.83 1.95
N ASN A 177 9.80 -9.94 1.61
CA ASN A 177 8.39 -10.08 1.98
C ASN A 177 7.80 -11.36 1.38
N VAL A 178 8.06 -11.64 0.10
CA VAL A 178 7.65 -12.89 -0.56
C VAL A 178 8.23 -14.11 0.12
N ARG A 179 9.54 -14.10 0.38
CA ARG A 179 10.27 -15.21 1.02
C ARG A 179 9.81 -15.48 2.44
N CYS A 180 9.40 -14.43 3.18
CA CYS A 180 8.95 -14.56 4.55
C CYS A 180 7.68 -15.40 4.70
N ASP A 181 6.76 -15.36 3.73
CA ASP A 181 5.53 -16.15 3.73
C ASP A 181 5.07 -16.51 2.31
N VAL A 182 5.80 -17.46 1.71
CA VAL A 182 5.57 -17.93 0.33
C VAL A 182 4.15 -18.47 0.14
N ASP A 183 3.61 -19.18 1.13
CA ASP A 183 2.28 -19.79 1.05
C ASP A 183 1.18 -18.73 1.07
N ALA A 184 1.31 -17.70 1.92
CA ALA A 184 0.38 -16.57 1.92
C ALA A 184 0.45 -15.81 0.58
N PHE A 185 1.65 -15.57 0.03
CA PHE A 185 1.80 -14.90 -1.26
C PHE A 185 1.15 -15.69 -2.41
N LYS A 186 1.33 -17.01 -2.45
CA LYS A 186 0.64 -17.87 -3.42
C LYS A 186 -0.88 -17.78 -3.29
N ALA A 187 -1.42 -17.76 -2.07
CA ALA A 187 -2.85 -17.62 -1.85
C ALA A 187 -3.36 -16.23 -2.30
N VAL A 188 -2.64 -15.15 -1.96
CA VAL A 188 -2.96 -13.79 -2.38
C VAL A 188 -2.94 -13.66 -3.91
N PHE A 189 -1.90 -14.17 -4.58
CA PHE A 189 -1.79 -14.15 -6.04
C PHE A 189 -2.83 -15.05 -6.72
N ALA A 190 -3.30 -16.12 -6.09
CA ALA A 190 -4.34 -16.99 -6.66
C ALA A 190 -5.76 -16.40 -6.57
N ALA A 191 -6.00 -15.48 -5.63
CA ALA A 191 -7.32 -14.91 -5.39
C ALA A 191 -7.67 -13.77 -6.37
N PRO A 192 -8.98 -13.46 -6.55
CA PRO A 192 -9.49 -12.65 -7.66
C PRO A 192 -9.35 -11.12 -7.52
N TRP A 193 -8.73 -10.61 -6.44
CA TRP A 193 -8.48 -9.18 -6.25
C TRP A 193 -7.65 -8.54 -7.37
N ASP A 194 -7.83 -7.24 -7.55
CA ASP A 194 -6.92 -6.41 -8.36
C ASP A 194 -5.60 -6.21 -7.60
N ILE A 195 -4.47 -6.58 -8.21
CA ILE A 195 -3.15 -6.57 -7.56
C ILE A 195 -2.22 -5.64 -8.33
N THR A 196 -1.69 -4.64 -7.61
CA THR A 196 -0.56 -3.83 -8.04
C THR A 196 0.64 -4.10 -7.13
N ILE A 197 1.85 -4.19 -7.68
CA ILE A 197 3.06 -4.36 -6.90
C ILE A 197 4.10 -3.29 -7.22
N ALA A 198 4.84 -2.88 -6.19
CA ALA A 198 6.11 -2.18 -6.23
C ALA A 198 7.23 -3.21 -6.00
N PRO A 199 7.77 -3.81 -7.08
CA PRO A 199 8.89 -4.73 -7.00
C PRO A 199 10.22 -3.98 -6.86
N LEU A 200 11.29 -4.74 -6.57
CA LEU A 200 12.65 -4.21 -6.49
C LEU A 200 13.09 -3.45 -7.76
N ASP A 201 12.48 -3.75 -8.91
CA ASP A 201 12.72 -3.05 -10.18
C ASP A 201 12.50 -1.52 -10.10
N SER A 202 11.53 -1.06 -9.31
CA SER A 202 11.30 0.38 -9.10
C SER A 202 11.80 0.88 -7.76
N CYS A 203 11.59 0.12 -6.69
CA CYS A 203 11.87 0.60 -5.34
C CYS A 203 13.27 0.23 -4.82
N GLY A 204 13.93 -0.77 -5.42
CA GLY A 204 15.13 -1.42 -4.88
C GLY A 204 16.41 -0.57 -4.82
N THR A 205 16.38 0.64 -5.36
CA THR A 205 17.48 1.61 -5.35
C THR A 205 17.05 3.00 -4.90
N LEU A 206 15.79 3.19 -4.50
CA LEU A 206 15.25 4.50 -4.16
C LEU A 206 15.82 4.99 -2.82
N GLN A 207 16.49 6.14 -2.84
CA GLN A 207 17.03 6.79 -1.64
C GLN A 207 16.90 8.31 -1.74
N LEU A 208 16.75 8.98 -0.59
CA LEU A 208 17.02 10.41 -0.48
C LEU A 208 18.48 10.59 -0.06
N GLN A 209 19.20 11.49 -0.73
CA GLN A 209 20.60 11.77 -0.49
C GLN A 209 20.85 13.29 -0.54
N GLY A 210 21.87 13.76 0.16
CA GLY A 210 22.32 15.14 0.10
C GLY A 210 21.20 16.14 0.46
N ASP A 211 20.91 17.07 -0.45
CA ASP A 211 19.92 18.13 -0.23
C ASP A 211 18.51 17.59 0.04
N ASP A 212 18.12 16.49 -0.61
CA ASP A 212 16.79 15.92 -0.44
C ASP A 212 16.61 15.31 0.96
N TYR A 213 17.63 14.60 1.45
CA TYR A 213 17.64 14.13 2.84
C TYR A 213 17.66 15.31 3.82
N ARG A 214 18.50 16.33 3.55
CA ARG A 214 18.61 17.52 4.43
C ARG A 214 17.29 18.26 4.59
N LYS A 215 16.49 18.39 3.53
CA LYS A 215 15.15 19.01 3.60
C LYS A 215 14.28 18.34 4.66
N VAL A 216 14.30 17.01 4.74
CA VAL A 216 13.56 16.28 5.77
C VAL A 216 14.24 16.40 7.13
N ALA A 217 15.56 16.18 7.18
CA ALA A 217 16.34 16.21 8.42
C ALA A 217 16.31 17.56 9.16
N GLN A 218 16.08 18.66 8.44
CA GLN A 218 16.04 20.02 8.97
C GLN A 218 14.63 20.58 9.13
N SER A 219 13.59 19.84 8.72
CA SER A 219 12.21 20.29 8.85
C SER A 219 11.74 20.26 10.30
N GLU A 220 10.93 21.25 10.66
CA GLU A 220 10.27 21.34 11.96
C GLU A 220 8.92 20.60 12.01
N ALA A 221 8.49 20.01 10.88
CA ALA A 221 7.27 19.22 10.84
C ALA A 221 7.37 17.99 11.76
N ALA A 222 6.29 17.70 12.49
CA ALA A 222 6.27 16.60 13.47
C ALA A 222 6.59 15.25 12.82
N ALA A 223 6.11 15.02 11.58
CA ALA A 223 6.41 13.82 10.82
C ALA A 223 7.91 13.72 10.49
N ALA A 224 8.50 14.79 9.95
CA ALA A 224 9.94 14.84 9.64
C ALA A 224 10.81 14.62 10.89
N GLN A 225 10.51 15.29 12.01
CA GLN A 225 11.24 15.10 13.27
C GLN A 225 11.11 13.66 13.78
N THR A 226 9.90 13.09 13.70
CA THR A 226 9.62 11.72 14.15
C THR A 226 10.39 10.69 13.33
N VAL A 227 10.34 10.74 11.99
CA VAL A 227 11.05 9.76 11.15
C VAL A 227 12.56 9.86 11.30
N ILE A 228 13.11 11.06 11.43
CA ILE A 228 14.56 11.25 11.59
C ILE A 228 15.02 10.77 12.97
N ALA A 229 14.26 11.06 14.03
CA ALA A 229 14.55 10.52 15.37
C ALA A 229 14.46 8.99 15.40
N ASN A 230 13.43 8.41 14.75
CA ASN A 230 13.25 6.96 14.67
C ASN A 230 14.38 6.30 13.84
N TYR A 231 14.76 6.91 12.72
CA TYR A 231 15.87 6.45 11.88
C TYR A 231 17.22 6.51 12.60
N ASN A 232 17.48 7.57 13.35
CA ASN A 232 18.72 7.70 14.13
C ASN A 232 18.82 6.65 15.26
N ALA A 233 17.69 6.18 15.76
CA ALA A 233 17.61 5.13 16.78
C ALA A 233 17.52 3.70 16.22
N TRP A 234 17.44 3.55 14.89
CA TRP A 234 17.38 2.25 14.23
C TRP A 234 18.72 1.52 14.32
N LYS A 235 18.71 0.23 14.72
CA LYS A 235 19.92 -0.60 14.95
C LYS A 235 20.90 -0.59 13.77
N ASN A 236 20.40 -0.47 12.54
CA ASN A 236 21.22 -0.51 11.33
C ASN A 236 21.62 0.88 10.79
N ARG A 237 21.25 1.98 11.46
CA ARG A 237 21.55 3.36 11.03
C ARG A 237 23.02 3.56 10.67
N ARG A 238 23.93 2.95 11.43
CA ARG A 238 25.39 3.03 11.25
C ARG A 238 25.92 2.51 9.91
N HIS A 239 25.10 1.77 9.16
CA HIS A 239 25.48 1.20 7.87
C HIS A 239 25.22 2.14 6.68
N TYR A 240 24.62 3.30 6.93
CA TYR A 240 24.23 4.28 5.91
C TYR A 240 24.93 5.62 6.13
N ALA A 241 25.11 6.39 5.06
CA ALA A 241 25.73 7.71 5.15
C ALA A 241 24.95 8.66 6.08
N GLU A 242 25.62 9.68 6.59
CA GLU A 242 24.98 10.65 7.50
C GLU A 242 23.87 11.45 6.80
N ASP A 243 24.04 11.73 5.51
CA ASP A 243 23.16 12.52 4.66
C ASP A 243 22.35 11.66 3.68
N SER A 244 22.05 10.41 4.04
CA SER A 244 21.20 9.51 3.25
C SER A 244 20.20 8.72 4.09
N THR A 245 19.09 8.35 3.47
CA THR A 245 18.20 7.29 3.97
C THR A 245 18.81 5.90 3.72
N SER A 246 18.17 4.87 4.27
CA SER A 246 18.21 3.52 3.69
C SER A 246 17.48 3.50 2.34
N VAL A 247 17.42 2.35 1.69
CA VAL A 247 16.52 2.17 0.55
C VAL A 247 15.07 2.26 1.06
N LEU A 248 14.24 3.04 0.36
CA LEU A 248 12.87 3.35 0.75
C LEU A 248 11.86 2.50 -0.04
N PHE A 249 11.89 1.19 0.16
CA PHE A 249 11.13 0.24 -0.66
C PHE A 249 9.62 0.54 -0.61
N ASP A 250 9.11 0.71 0.61
CA ASP A 250 7.66 0.77 0.89
C ASP A 250 6.97 2.03 0.39
N THR A 251 7.73 3.13 0.26
CA THR A 251 7.19 4.44 -0.14
C THR A 251 6.58 4.41 -1.55
N VAL A 252 7.07 3.51 -2.41
CA VAL A 252 6.54 3.32 -3.76
C VAL A 252 5.16 2.66 -3.71
N ALA A 253 4.94 1.70 -2.81
CA ALA A 253 3.63 1.05 -2.64
C ALA A 253 2.58 2.05 -2.10
N ILE A 254 2.95 2.89 -1.14
CA ILE A 254 2.06 3.97 -0.64
C ILE A 254 1.65 4.91 -1.76
N TYR A 255 2.60 5.30 -2.60
CA TYR A 255 2.28 6.10 -3.77
C TYR A 255 1.33 5.37 -4.74
N LEU A 256 1.54 4.08 -5.01
CA LEU A 256 0.62 3.31 -5.87
C LEU A 256 -0.80 3.14 -5.27
N ALA A 257 -0.96 3.34 -3.96
CA ALA A 257 -2.25 3.27 -3.26
C ALA A 257 -3.21 4.42 -3.63
N HIS A 258 -2.72 5.60 -4.02
CA HIS A 258 -3.58 6.74 -4.39
C HIS A 258 -4.35 6.54 -5.72
N GLY A 259 -4.17 5.38 -6.35
CA GLY A 259 -4.89 4.98 -7.55
C GLY A 259 -4.06 5.18 -8.81
N VAL A 260 -4.00 4.13 -9.62
CA VAL A 260 -3.73 4.28 -11.04
C VAL A 260 -5.04 4.71 -11.69
N SER A 261 -5.06 5.89 -12.32
CA SER A 261 -6.23 6.33 -13.07
C SER A 261 -6.47 5.41 -14.28
N GLY A 262 -7.70 4.91 -14.45
CA GLY A 262 -8.09 4.02 -15.56
C GLY A 262 -8.70 2.66 -15.16
N ILE A 263 -8.68 2.28 -13.88
CA ILE A 263 -9.29 1.04 -13.40
C ILE A 263 -10.79 1.24 -13.04
N SER A 264 -11.19 2.46 -12.67
CA SER A 264 -12.54 2.76 -12.16
C SER A 264 -13.65 2.88 -13.20
N GLU A 265 -13.35 2.99 -14.50
CA GLU A 265 -14.40 3.11 -15.53
C GLU A 265 -15.03 1.76 -15.93
N GLY A 266 -14.44 0.62 -15.49
CA GLY A 266 -14.91 -0.72 -15.86
C GLY A 266 -15.82 -1.44 -14.87
N ILE A 267 -15.97 -0.94 -13.64
CA ILE A 267 -16.67 -1.66 -12.54
C ILE A 267 -18.05 -1.04 -12.23
N SER A 268 -18.47 0.01 -12.94
CA SER A 268 -19.83 0.57 -12.85
C SER A 268 -20.87 -0.30 -13.59
N GLY A 269 -20.95 -1.59 -13.22
CA GLY A 269 -22.12 -2.41 -13.46
C GLY A 269 -22.96 -2.42 -12.19
N THR A 270 -24.06 -1.67 -12.19
CA THR A 270 -25.06 -1.70 -11.11
C THR A 270 -25.51 -3.15 -10.88
N VAL A 271 -25.22 -3.70 -9.70
CA VAL A 271 -25.83 -4.96 -9.24
C VAL A 271 -27.24 -4.62 -8.73
N PRO A 272 -28.33 -5.08 -9.36
CA PRO A 272 -29.66 -4.81 -8.84
C PRO A 272 -29.87 -5.60 -7.53
N SER A 273 -30.29 -4.91 -6.48
CA SER A 273 -30.76 -5.54 -5.25
C SER A 273 -31.98 -6.42 -5.55
N ARG A 274 -31.85 -7.73 -5.31
CA ARG A 274 -32.97 -8.67 -5.47
C ARG A 274 -33.91 -8.60 -4.27
N SER A 275 -35.01 -7.87 -4.41
CA SER A 275 -36.25 -8.14 -3.67
C SER A 275 -37.46 -8.03 -4.60
N ALA A 276 -37.88 -9.14 -5.22
CA ALA A 276 -39.30 -9.46 -5.50
C ALA A 276 -39.42 -10.69 -6.43
N ARG A 277 -40.29 -11.61 -5.99
CA ARG A 277 -41.13 -12.59 -6.70
C ARG A 277 -40.81 -13.06 -8.13
N LEU A 278 -40.85 -14.39 -8.25
CA LEU A 278 -41.11 -15.20 -9.46
C LEU A 278 -42.28 -14.66 -10.28
N GLU A 279 -42.07 -14.43 -11.58
CA GLU A 279 -42.79 -15.07 -12.70
C GLU A 279 -42.17 -14.66 -14.05
N GLY A 280 -42.03 -15.65 -14.95
CA GLY A 280 -41.77 -15.60 -16.39
C GLY A 280 -41.10 -14.39 -17.03
N ILE A 281 -39.92 -14.60 -17.63
CA ILE A 281 -39.56 -14.32 -19.04
C ILE A 281 -38.06 -14.68 -19.19
N SER A 282 -37.78 -15.58 -20.13
CA SER A 282 -36.44 -15.88 -20.61
C SER A 282 -35.98 -14.77 -21.55
N GLU A 283 -34.90 -14.08 -21.23
CA GLU A 283 -33.96 -13.54 -22.22
C GLU A 283 -32.64 -13.18 -21.53
N GLY A 284 -31.55 -13.67 -22.11
CA GLY A 284 -30.22 -13.65 -21.51
C GLY A 284 -29.60 -12.26 -21.51
N ILE A 285 -29.10 -11.84 -20.36
CA ILE A 285 -28.14 -10.75 -20.24
C ILE A 285 -26.81 -11.37 -19.82
N SER A 286 -25.95 -11.57 -20.81
CA SER A 286 -24.55 -11.91 -20.62
C SER A 286 -23.81 -10.64 -20.20
N GLY A 287 -23.53 -10.50 -18.90
CA GLY A 287 -22.50 -9.57 -18.44
C GLY A 287 -21.14 -10.18 -18.72
N THR A 288 -20.43 -9.70 -19.74
CA THR A 288 -19.08 -10.18 -20.05
C THR A 288 -18.07 -9.52 -19.11
N VAL A 289 -17.54 -10.31 -18.17
CA VAL A 289 -16.26 -10.01 -17.53
C VAL A 289 -15.20 -9.92 -18.64
N PRO A 290 -14.33 -8.89 -18.68
CA PRO A 290 -13.28 -8.80 -19.68
C PRO A 290 -12.44 -10.09 -19.69
N SER A 291 -12.16 -10.61 -20.89
CA SER A 291 -11.35 -11.81 -21.07
C SER A 291 -9.94 -11.60 -20.50
N ARG A 292 -9.25 -12.70 -20.14
CA ARG A 292 -7.85 -12.69 -19.68
C ARG A 292 -6.92 -11.89 -20.61
N SER A 293 -7.19 -11.91 -21.92
CA SER A 293 -6.47 -11.14 -22.94
C SER A 293 -6.72 -9.62 -22.90
N ALA A 294 -7.90 -9.16 -22.48
CA ALA A 294 -8.22 -7.73 -22.44
C ALA A 294 -7.51 -6.99 -21.30
N ARG A 295 -7.14 -7.70 -20.22
CA ARG A 295 -6.40 -7.16 -19.07
C ARG A 295 -4.89 -7.03 -19.30
N LEU A 296 -4.31 -7.84 -20.18
CA LEU A 296 -2.86 -7.94 -20.41
C LEU A 296 -2.26 -6.78 -21.24
N GLY A 297 -3.04 -5.77 -21.63
CA GLY A 297 -2.59 -4.68 -22.51
C GLY A 297 -3.08 -3.28 -22.15
N GLN A 298 -3.66 -3.08 -20.97
CA GLN A 298 -4.17 -1.77 -20.58
C GLN A 298 -3.05 -0.89 -20.04
N SER A 299 -2.81 0.27 -20.67
CA SER A 299 -1.90 1.29 -20.15
C SER A 299 -2.53 1.95 -18.93
N LEU A 300 -1.98 1.60 -17.77
CA LEU A 300 -2.33 2.13 -16.48
C LEU A 300 -1.74 3.54 -16.31
N LYS A 301 -2.58 4.57 -16.08
CA LYS A 301 -2.08 5.95 -15.89
C LYS A 301 -1.60 6.16 -14.46
N CYS A 302 -0.30 5.99 -14.28
CA CYS A 302 0.46 6.53 -13.15
C CYS A 302 1.44 7.59 -13.69
N PRO A 303 1.48 8.81 -13.13
CA PRO A 303 2.27 9.88 -13.71
C PRO A 303 3.78 9.68 -13.52
N LEU A 304 4.21 9.08 -12.40
CA LEU A 304 5.63 8.97 -12.05
C LEU A 304 6.25 7.59 -12.32
N LEU A 305 5.42 6.57 -12.53
CA LEU A 305 5.86 5.19 -12.77
C LEU A 305 5.28 4.65 -14.08
N GLU A 306 6.04 3.78 -14.72
CA GLU A 306 5.59 2.92 -15.80
C GLU A 306 5.08 1.60 -15.22
N LEU A 307 3.79 1.33 -15.45
CA LEU A 307 3.16 0.09 -15.05
C LEU A 307 2.98 -0.81 -16.25
N GLU A 308 3.39 -2.07 -16.08
CA GLU A 308 3.17 -3.14 -17.04
C GLU A 308 2.33 -4.23 -16.38
N THR A 309 1.42 -4.86 -17.14
CA THR A 309 0.64 -5.99 -16.62
C THR A 309 1.31 -7.29 -17.02
N LEU A 310 1.85 -8.02 -16.05
CA LEU A 310 2.61 -9.25 -16.29
C LEU A 310 1.87 -10.47 -15.73
N PRO A 311 1.94 -11.64 -16.39
CA PRO A 311 1.41 -12.89 -15.86
C PRO A 311 2.37 -13.47 -14.81
N LEU A 312 2.16 -13.16 -13.53
CA LEU A 312 3.08 -13.53 -12.44
C LEU A 312 2.64 -14.78 -11.66
N VAL A 313 3.64 -15.54 -11.19
CA VAL A 313 3.53 -16.65 -10.23
C VAL A 313 4.57 -16.47 -9.13
N VAL A 314 4.23 -16.90 -7.91
CA VAL A 314 5.19 -17.06 -6.81
C VAL A 314 5.60 -18.54 -6.71
N THR A 315 6.90 -18.81 -6.81
CA THR A 315 7.46 -20.17 -6.77
C THR A 315 7.64 -20.69 -5.34
N ASP A 316 7.93 -21.97 -5.17
CA ASP A 316 8.15 -22.60 -3.85
C ASP A 316 9.37 -22.05 -3.11
N ASP A 317 10.38 -21.56 -3.83
CA ASP A 317 11.58 -20.92 -3.29
C ASP A 317 11.43 -19.39 -3.09
N GLY A 318 10.24 -18.85 -3.33
CA GLY A 318 9.91 -17.44 -3.07
C GLY A 318 10.33 -16.47 -4.18
N MET A 319 10.58 -16.96 -5.39
CA MET A 319 10.78 -16.09 -6.56
C MET A 319 9.43 -15.59 -7.09
N THR A 320 9.42 -14.37 -7.62
CA THR A 320 8.30 -13.83 -8.39
C THR A 320 8.66 -13.89 -9.86
N VAL A 321 8.01 -14.76 -10.64
CA VAL A 321 8.41 -15.06 -12.02
C VAL A 321 7.27 -14.84 -13.00
N ILE A 322 7.63 -14.45 -14.23
CA ILE A 322 6.70 -14.37 -15.35
C ILE A 322 6.46 -15.79 -15.87
N ASP A 323 5.20 -16.23 -15.89
CA ASP A 323 4.78 -17.52 -16.44
C ASP A 323 3.49 -17.31 -17.27
N GLU A 324 3.61 -17.33 -18.59
CA GLU A 324 2.48 -17.11 -19.52
C GLU A 324 1.36 -18.15 -19.38
N ALA A 325 1.68 -19.37 -18.95
CA ALA A 325 0.70 -20.43 -18.82
C ALA A 325 -0.09 -20.30 -17.51
N LYS A 326 0.63 -20.17 -16.39
CA LYS A 326 0.08 -20.27 -15.03
C LYS A 326 -0.09 -18.92 -14.34
N GLY A 327 0.58 -17.89 -14.81
CA GLY A 327 0.61 -16.57 -14.19
C GLY A 327 -0.71 -15.84 -14.26
N ARG A 328 -1.01 -15.10 -13.19
CA ARG A 328 -2.16 -14.21 -13.17
C ARG A 328 -1.73 -12.79 -13.57
N PRO A 329 -2.61 -11.99 -14.20
CA PRO A 329 -2.26 -10.62 -14.54
C PRO A 329 -2.02 -9.77 -13.27
N VAL A 330 -0.82 -9.24 -13.07
CA VAL A 330 -0.47 -8.35 -11.96
C VAL A 330 0.09 -7.06 -12.53
N HIS A 331 -0.28 -5.93 -11.96
CA HIS A 331 0.21 -4.61 -12.37
C HIS A 331 1.53 -4.31 -11.67
N CYS A 332 2.62 -4.21 -12.41
CA CYS A 332 3.97 -4.09 -11.88
C CYS A 332 4.53 -2.71 -12.18
N ALA A 333 4.94 -1.96 -11.16
CA ALA A 333 5.68 -0.72 -11.34
C ALA A 333 7.16 -1.05 -11.62
N LEU A 334 7.55 -1.05 -12.90
CA LEU A 334 8.87 -1.55 -13.31
C LEU A 334 9.92 -0.46 -13.51
N ARG A 335 9.49 0.76 -13.86
CA ARG A 335 10.41 1.86 -14.20
C ARG A 335 9.88 3.22 -13.74
N TRP A 336 10.80 4.12 -13.43
CA TRP A 336 10.51 5.52 -13.19
C TRP A 336 10.29 6.27 -14.50
N LYS A 337 9.20 7.04 -14.57
CA LYS A 337 9.04 8.12 -15.54
C LYS A 337 9.73 9.39 -15.05
N ASP A 338 9.62 9.65 -13.74
CA ASP A 338 10.25 10.78 -13.06
C ASP A 338 10.48 10.48 -11.57
N GLU A 339 11.65 9.90 -11.25
CA GLU A 339 12.05 9.58 -9.87
C GLU A 339 12.28 10.86 -9.04
N ALA A 340 12.74 11.95 -9.67
CA ALA A 340 13.00 13.21 -8.98
C ALA A 340 11.71 13.87 -8.49
N ALA A 341 10.67 13.87 -9.32
CA ALA A 341 9.34 14.33 -8.92
C ALA A 341 8.73 13.45 -7.81
N PHE A 342 8.98 12.14 -7.83
CA PHE A 342 8.57 11.26 -6.72
C PHE A 342 9.26 11.65 -5.42
N LYS A 343 10.58 11.86 -5.43
CA LYS A 343 11.34 12.29 -4.24
C LYS A 343 10.85 13.63 -3.72
N ALA A 344 10.58 14.59 -4.62
CA ALA A 344 10.03 15.88 -4.26
C ALA A 344 8.66 15.74 -3.56
N HIS A 345 7.77 14.90 -4.11
CA HIS A 345 6.47 14.61 -3.52
C HIS A 345 6.60 13.94 -2.14
N LEU A 346 7.47 12.93 -2.01
CA LEU A 346 7.74 12.26 -0.74
C LEU A 346 8.20 13.27 0.33
N ILE A 347 9.18 14.11 -0.02
CA ILE A 347 9.67 15.16 0.88
C ILE A 347 8.54 16.12 1.28
N GLU A 348 7.75 16.58 0.31
CA GLU A 348 6.61 17.47 0.58
C GLU A 348 5.62 16.85 1.57
N THR A 349 5.25 15.58 1.38
CA THR A 349 4.27 14.91 2.25
C THR A 349 4.77 14.76 3.70
N ILE A 350 6.08 14.56 3.89
CA ILE A 350 6.68 14.38 5.22
C ILE A 350 7.01 15.71 5.92
N THR A 351 7.22 16.78 5.15
CA THR A 351 7.68 18.08 5.67
C THR A 351 6.58 19.14 5.80
N ARG A 352 5.32 18.76 5.53
CA ARG A 352 4.13 19.62 5.66
C ARG A 352 3.67 19.75 7.11
#